data_AF-A0A537XXU8-F1
#
_entry.id   AF-A0A537XXU8-F1
#
_cell.length_a   1.000
_cell.length_b   1.000
_cell.length_c   1.000
_cell.angle_alpha   90.00
_cell.angle_beta   90.00
_cell.angle_gamma   90.00
#
_symmetry.space_group_name_H-M   'P 1'
#
loop_
_entity.id
_entity.type
_entity.pdbx_description
1 polymer ?
#
loop_
_entity_poly.entity_id
_entity_poly.type
_entity_poly.pdbx_seq_one_letter_code
_entity_poly.pdbx_strand_id
1 'polypeptide(L)'
;MRAELRRPDAPDAIVAVATWDGKQARLDLKDPSVSGLDRIFRPTPIAIDDPSLRHAGTSGPVVLQPGDLEWFRAALLTRALELGLRVRFVSEAVDGGFDPASQYRSFEEQVERLTS
;
A
#
# COMPACT_ATOMS: atom_id res chain seq x y z
N MET A 1 -4.31 4.62 0.96
CA MET A 1 -3.20 3.66 0.71
C MET A 1 -3.08 3.44 -0.78
N ARG A 2 -1.86 3.40 -1.32
CA ARG A 2 -1.58 3.17 -2.74
C ARG A 2 -0.71 1.92 -2.94
N ALA A 3 -0.98 1.17 -4.00
CA ALA A 3 -0.20 0.03 -4.43
C ALA A 3 0.00 0.06 -5.95
N GLU A 4 1.16 -0.36 -6.40
CA GLU A 4 1.53 -0.40 -7.81
C GLU A 4 1.73 -1.85 -8.23
N LEU A 5 1.07 -2.25 -9.32
CA LEU A 5 1.17 -3.58 -9.92
C LEU A 5 2.13 -3.53 -11.09
N ARG A 6 3.07 -4.47 -11.13
CA ARG A 6 4.17 -4.52 -12.11
C ARG A 6 4.33 -5.92 -12.67
N ARG A 7 4.86 -6.01 -13.88
CA ARG A 7 5.35 -7.30 -14.37
C ARG A 7 6.70 -7.63 -13.72
N PRO A 8 6.97 -8.89 -13.35
CA PRO A 8 8.24 -9.28 -12.72
C PRO A 8 9.46 -9.05 -13.61
N ASP A 9 9.29 -9.19 -14.93
CA ASP A 9 10.31 -9.02 -15.97
C ASP A 9 10.54 -7.56 -16.37
N ALA A 10 9.60 -6.66 -16.02
CA ALA A 10 9.69 -5.23 -16.27
C ALA A 10 9.26 -4.44 -15.01
N PRO A 11 10.10 -4.39 -13.96
CA PRO A 11 9.74 -3.79 -12.68
C PRO A 11 9.49 -2.28 -12.77
N ASP A 12 10.02 -1.58 -13.76
CA ASP A 12 9.75 -0.15 -13.96
C ASP A 12 8.42 0.10 -14.69
N ALA A 13 7.85 -0.92 -15.34
CA ALA A 13 6.59 -0.83 -16.06
C ALA A 13 5.41 -1.06 -15.10
N ILE A 14 4.73 0.03 -14.73
CA ILE A 14 3.51 -0.02 -13.95
C ILE A 14 2.35 -0.44 -14.85
N VAL A 15 1.73 -1.58 -14.55
CA VAL A 15 0.57 -2.12 -15.26
C VAL A 15 -0.72 -1.47 -14.74
N ALA A 16 -0.83 -1.31 -13.43
CA ALA A 16 -1.98 -0.70 -12.79
C ALA A 16 -1.61 -0.09 -11.44
N VAL A 17 -2.41 0.86 -10.99
CA VAL A 17 -2.31 1.47 -9.66
C VAL A 17 -3.61 1.17 -8.91
N ALA A 18 -3.48 0.52 -7.77
CA ALA A 18 -4.57 0.29 -6.84
C ALA A 18 -4.55 1.33 -5.72
N THR A 19 -5.73 1.86 -5.37
CA THR A 19 -5.87 2.78 -4.25
C THR A 19 -7.00 2.35 -3.33
N TRP A 20 -6.81 2.61 -2.03
CA TRP A 20 -7.81 2.46 -0.99
C TRP A 20 -8.04 3.82 -0.32
N ASP A 21 -9.25 4.35 -0.44
CA ASP A 21 -9.65 5.67 0.07
C ASP A 21 -10.25 5.64 1.49
N GLY A 22 -10.18 4.49 2.16
CA GLY A 22 -10.83 4.26 3.45
C GLY A 22 -12.20 3.58 3.36
N LYS A 23 -12.80 3.51 2.17
CA LYS A 23 -14.12 2.90 1.95
C LYS A 23 -14.16 1.93 0.77
N GLN A 24 -13.44 2.24 -0.30
CA GLN A 24 -13.50 1.48 -1.55
C GLN A 24 -12.12 1.32 -2.17
N ALA A 25 -11.95 0.15 -2.80
CA ALA A 25 -10.82 -0.13 -3.65
C ALA A 25 -11.07 0.47 -5.04
N ARG A 26 -10.07 1.14 -5.61
CA ARG A 26 -10.08 1.60 -7.00
C ARG A 26 -8.87 1.04 -7.71
N LEU A 27 -9.03 0.75 -9.00
CA LEU A 27 -7.95 0.28 -9.87
C LEU A 27 -7.87 1.18 -11.10
N ASP A 28 -6.72 1.82 -11.26
CA ASP A 28 -6.38 2.69 -12.39
C ASP A 28 -5.44 1.94 -13.33
N LEU A 29 -5.93 1.59 -14.51
CA LEU A 29 -5.21 0.79 -15.49
C LEU A 29 -4.24 1.68 -16.27
N LYS A 30 -2.97 1.26 -16.34
CA LYS A 30 -1.93 1.93 -17.14
C LYS A 30 -1.57 1.14 -18.38
N ASP A 31 -1.66 -0.17 -18.30
CA ASP A 31 -1.48 -1.08 -19.43
C ASP A 31 -2.75 -1.92 -19.64
N PRO A 32 -3.58 -1.61 -20.67
CA PRO A 32 -4.81 -2.34 -20.95
C PRO A 32 -4.58 -3.73 -21.56
N SER A 33 -3.34 -4.08 -21.93
CA SER A 33 -3.03 -5.42 -22.49
C SER A 33 -3.14 -6.54 -21.45
N VAL A 34 -3.13 -6.22 -20.16
CA VAL A 34 -3.26 -7.19 -19.08
C VAL A 34 -4.73 -7.44 -18.75
N SER A 35 -5.26 -8.55 -19.23
CA SER A 35 -6.64 -8.97 -18.98
C SER A 35 -6.84 -9.50 -17.54
N GLY A 36 -8.06 -9.37 -17.00
CA GLY A 36 -8.44 -9.99 -15.73
C GLY A 36 -8.11 -9.16 -14.48
N LEU A 37 -7.55 -7.97 -14.64
CA LEU A 37 -7.27 -7.02 -13.56
C LEU A 37 -8.54 -6.62 -12.77
N ASP A 38 -9.70 -6.61 -13.43
CA ASP A 38 -11.02 -6.38 -12.81
C ASP A 38 -11.33 -7.40 -11.70
N ARG A 39 -10.78 -8.62 -11.81
CA ARG A 39 -11.04 -9.70 -10.86
C ARG A 39 -10.33 -9.52 -9.53
N ILE A 40 -9.28 -8.68 -9.47
CA ILE A 40 -8.52 -8.43 -8.25
C ILE A 40 -9.46 -7.97 -7.14
N PHE A 41 -10.35 -7.01 -7.42
CA PHE A 41 -11.28 -6.46 -6.43
C PHE A 41 -12.71 -7.04 -6.52
N ARG A 42 -12.89 -8.22 -7.13
CA ARG A 42 -14.16 -8.93 -7.04
C ARG A 42 -14.52 -9.15 -5.56
N PRO A 43 -15.69 -8.72 -5.07
CA PRO A 43 -16.04 -8.72 -3.63
C PRO A 43 -16.32 -10.14 -3.14
N THR A 44 -15.25 -10.88 -2.88
CA THR A 44 -15.27 -12.28 -2.46
C THR A 44 -14.29 -12.44 -1.30
N PRO A 45 -14.65 -13.21 -0.25
CA PRO A 45 -13.79 -13.39 0.91
C PRO A 45 -12.43 -14.00 0.55
N ILE A 46 -11.41 -13.70 1.34
CA ILE A 46 -10.06 -14.23 1.16
C ILE A 46 -9.62 -14.88 2.47
N ALA A 47 -9.24 -16.15 2.40
CA ALA A 47 -8.60 -16.84 3.49
C ALA A 47 -7.10 -16.55 3.47
N ILE A 48 -6.55 -16.04 4.56
CA ILE A 48 -5.12 -15.80 4.73
C ILE A 48 -4.61 -16.47 5.98
N ASP A 49 -3.39 -16.98 5.93
CA ASP A 49 -2.75 -17.59 7.08
C ASP A 49 -1.75 -16.62 7.72
N ASP A 50 -2.30 -15.59 8.40
CA ASP A 50 -1.50 -14.57 9.09
C ASP A 50 -1.70 -14.69 10.61
N PRO A 51 -0.66 -15.09 11.38
CA PRO A 51 -0.72 -15.19 12.83
C PRO A 51 -1.10 -13.89 13.55
N SER A 52 -0.79 -12.72 12.98
CA SER A 52 -1.05 -11.42 13.61
C SER A 52 -2.53 -11.04 13.63
N LEU A 53 -3.33 -11.65 12.76
CA LEU A 53 -4.77 -11.42 12.65
C LEU A 53 -5.59 -12.44 13.46
N ARG A 54 -4.93 -13.37 14.14
CA ARG A 54 -5.59 -14.40 14.95
C ARG A 54 -5.87 -13.89 16.36
N HIS A 55 -6.99 -14.31 16.93
CA HIS A 55 -7.21 -14.20 18.36
C HIS A 55 -6.28 -15.13 19.13
N ALA A 56 -5.87 -14.72 20.33
CA ALA A 56 -5.01 -15.54 21.17
C ALA A 56 -5.65 -16.92 21.42
N GLY A 57 -4.89 -17.99 21.19
CA GLY A 57 -5.34 -19.37 21.36
C GLY A 57 -6.09 -19.97 20.15
N THR A 58 -6.24 -19.26 19.03
CA THR A 58 -6.80 -19.83 17.80
C THR A 58 -5.70 -20.25 16.80
N SER A 59 -6.05 -21.13 15.87
CA SER A 59 -5.14 -21.63 14.83
C SER A 59 -5.82 -21.71 13.46
N GLY A 60 -5.01 -21.70 12.41
CA GLY A 60 -5.46 -21.80 11.01
C GLY A 60 -5.73 -20.45 10.32
N PRO A 61 -6.27 -20.50 9.09
CA PRO A 61 -6.52 -19.32 8.29
C PRO A 61 -7.62 -18.43 8.86
N VAL A 62 -7.46 -17.12 8.67
CA VAL A 62 -8.46 -16.09 8.95
C VAL A 62 -9.16 -15.72 7.63
N VAL A 63 -10.48 -15.60 7.66
CA VAL A 63 -11.27 -15.16 6.50
C VAL A 63 -11.51 -13.67 6.58
N LEU A 64 -10.97 -12.93 5.61
CA LEU A 64 -11.19 -11.50 5.45
C LEU A 64 -12.40 -11.23 4.55
N GLN A 65 -13.32 -10.41 5.05
CA GLN A 65 -14.49 -9.98 4.29
C GLN A 65 -14.18 -8.78 3.40
N PRO A 66 -14.81 -8.66 2.21
CA PRO A 66 -14.69 -7.47 1.40
C PRO A 66 -15.14 -6.21 2.13
N GLY A 67 -14.44 -5.09 1.92
CA GLY A 67 -14.84 -3.78 2.44
C GLY A 67 -13.85 -3.14 3.41
N ASP A 68 -12.80 -3.86 3.83
CA ASP A 68 -11.77 -3.33 4.72
C ASP A 68 -10.37 -3.30 4.09
N LEU A 69 -9.47 -2.52 4.70
CA LEU A 69 -8.10 -2.35 4.24
C LEU A 69 -7.33 -3.68 4.19
N GLU A 70 -7.52 -4.57 5.17
CA GLU A 70 -6.82 -5.86 5.19
C GLU A 70 -7.27 -6.74 4.03
N TRP A 71 -8.57 -6.75 3.71
CA TRP A 71 -9.06 -7.46 2.53
C TRP A 71 -8.49 -6.85 1.24
N PHE A 72 -8.41 -5.53 1.13
CA PHE A 72 -7.79 -4.86 -0.02
C PHE A 72 -6.33 -5.29 -0.21
N ARG A 73 -5.53 -5.33 0.86
CA ARG A 73 -4.13 -5.78 0.82
C ARG A 73 -4.04 -7.26 0.45
N ALA A 74 -4.85 -8.10 1.06
CA ALA A 74 -4.89 -9.54 0.78
C ALA A 74 -5.31 -9.83 -0.66
N ALA A 75 -6.31 -9.12 -1.18
CA ALA A 75 -6.78 -9.24 -2.57
C ALA A 75 -5.68 -8.91 -3.58
N LEU A 76 -4.93 -7.84 -3.34
CA LEU A 76 -3.77 -7.50 -4.17
C LEU A 76 -2.71 -8.59 -4.12
N LEU A 77 -2.28 -9.01 -2.93
CA LEU A 77 -1.17 -9.96 -2.78
C LEU A 77 -1.51 -11.35 -3.35
N THR A 78 -2.75 -11.81 -3.17
CA THR A 78 -3.18 -13.14 -3.63
C THR A 78 -3.48 -13.14 -5.13
N ARG A 79 -4.33 -12.23 -5.60
CA ARG A 79 -4.86 -12.29 -6.97
C ARG A 79 -3.95 -11.63 -8.00
N ALA A 80 -3.17 -10.61 -7.63
CA ALA A 80 -2.17 -10.08 -8.56
C ALA A 80 -1.09 -11.14 -8.85
N LEU A 81 -0.75 -11.99 -7.86
CA LEU A 81 0.16 -13.10 -8.06
C LEU A 81 -0.37 -14.13 -9.06
N GLU A 82 -1.67 -14.45 -9.00
CA GLU A 82 -2.35 -15.33 -9.98
C GLU A 82 -2.30 -14.78 -11.41
N LEU A 83 -2.26 -13.46 -11.56
CA LEU A 83 -2.07 -12.77 -12.84
C LEU A 83 -0.59 -12.61 -13.24
N GLY A 84 0.33 -13.22 -12.48
CA GLY A 84 1.77 -13.13 -12.71
C GLY A 84 2.37 -11.77 -12.39
N LEU A 85 1.68 -10.91 -11.63
CA LEU A 85 2.14 -9.57 -11.28
C LEU A 85 2.82 -9.56 -9.90
N ARG A 86 3.57 -8.48 -9.66
CA ARG A 86 4.13 -8.14 -8.35
C ARG A 86 3.48 -6.86 -7.84
N VAL A 87 3.24 -6.80 -6.53
CA VAL A 87 2.63 -5.66 -5.85
C VAL A 87 3.69 -4.93 -5.05
N ARG A 88 3.75 -3.62 -5.18
CA ARG A 88 4.53 -2.74 -4.29
C ARG A 88 3.59 -1.75 -3.61
N PHE A 89 3.46 -1.83 -2.30
CA PHE A 89 2.79 -0.79 -1.52
C PHE A 89 3.67 0.43 -1.44
N VAL A 90 3.08 1.60 -1.66
CA VAL A 90 3.78 2.87 -1.68
C VAL A 90 3.01 3.87 -0.83
N SER A 91 3.75 4.74 -0.14
CA SER A 91 3.14 5.88 0.53
C SER A 91 2.43 6.75 -0.51
N GLU A 92 1.24 7.25 -0.17
CA GLU A 92 0.70 8.40 -0.91
C GLU A 92 1.72 9.51 -0.77
N ALA A 93 2.18 10.07 -1.90
CA ALA A 93 3.07 11.22 -1.85
C ALA A 93 2.33 12.30 -1.07
N VAL A 94 2.84 12.61 0.13
CA VAL A 94 2.45 13.83 0.80
C VAL A 94 3.04 14.94 -0.05
N ASP A 95 2.20 15.71 -0.75
CA ASP A 95 2.62 16.98 -1.31
C ASP A 95 3.01 17.89 -0.14
N GLY A 96 4.29 17.81 0.26
CA GLY A 96 4.84 18.43 1.46
C GLY A 96 5.82 17.51 2.19
N GLY A 97 7.06 17.43 1.69
CA GLY A 97 8.12 16.58 2.22
C GLY A 97 9.50 17.25 2.27
N PHE A 98 9.58 18.43 2.90
CA PHE A 98 10.76 18.99 3.57
C PHE A 98 10.21 19.99 4.61
N ASP A 99 10.45 19.77 5.90
CA ASP A 99 10.05 20.71 6.96
C ASP A 99 11.23 21.61 7.34
N PRO A 100 11.24 22.89 6.92
CA PRO A 100 12.27 23.85 7.32
C PRO A 100 12.27 24.18 8.83
N ALA A 101 11.25 23.79 9.61
CA ALA A 101 11.26 23.97 11.06
C ALA A 101 12.24 23.04 11.80
N SER A 102 12.76 22.00 11.14
CA SER A 102 13.89 21.20 11.65
C SER A 102 15.23 21.95 11.59
N GLN A 103 15.27 23.19 11.08
CA GLN A 103 16.45 24.04 11.04
C GLN A 103 16.48 25.12 12.14
N TYR A 104 15.50 25.16 13.05
CA TYR A 104 15.61 26.04 14.22
C TYR A 104 16.74 25.55 15.12
N ARG A 105 17.77 26.39 15.25
CA ARG A 105 18.86 26.19 16.20
C ARG A 105 18.34 26.29 17.63
N SER A 106 19.02 25.64 18.57
CA SER A 106 18.66 25.75 19.98
C SER A 106 18.89 27.19 20.47
N PHE A 107 18.22 27.57 21.55
CA PHE A 107 18.37 28.92 22.12
C PHE A 107 19.82 29.23 22.51
N GLU A 108 20.58 28.23 22.96
CA GLU A 108 22.01 28.37 23.32
C GLU A 108 22.86 28.76 22.09
N GLU A 109 22.61 28.13 20.94
CA GLU A 109 23.31 28.43 19.67
C GLU A 109 22.98 29.83 19.12
N GLN A 110 21.86 30.42 19.54
CA GLN A 110 21.42 31.74 19.10
C GLN A 110 22.00 32.87 19.95
N VAL A 111 22.29 32.61 21.23
CA VAL A 111 22.87 33.58 22.17
C VAL A 111 24.37 33.78 21.91
N GLU A 112 25.12 32.73 21.62
CA GLU A 112 26.58 32.79 21.39
C GLU A 112 26.96 33.70 20.20
N ARG A 113 26.08 33.84 19.22
CA ARG A 113 26.27 34.73 18.06
C ARG A 113 26.04 36.21 18.38
N LEU A 114 25.20 36.55 19.36
CA LEU A 114 24.90 37.94 19.71
C LEU A 114 25.95 38.57 20.62
N THR A 115 26.84 37.76 21.20
CA THR A 115 27.91 38.20 22.10
C THR A 115 29.31 38.15 21.47
N SER A 116 29.44 37.85 20.17
CA SER A 116 30.69 38.01 19.39
C SER A 116 30.60 39.18 18.41
#